data_AF-A0A9D3YF65-F1
#
_entry.id   AF-A0A9D3YF65-F1
#
_cell.length_a   1.000
_cell.length_b   1.000
_cell.length_c   1.000
_cell.angle_alpha   90.00
_cell.angle_beta   90.00
_cell.angle_gamma   90.00
#
_symmetry.space_group_name_H-M   'P 1'
#
loop_
_entity.id
_entity.type
_entity.pdbx_description
1 polymer ?
#
loop_
_entity_poly.entity_id
_entity_poly.type
_entity_poly.pdbx_seq_one_letter_code
_entity_poly.pdbx_strand_id
1 'polypeptide(L)'
;MEKLPLRPRDGSRVIDSSKHAYKLTCDPDEIVYLQRPNGIEKQYRQKCKRCGLWIAYHHQGRSTVMFAIDGALKTDGVKKDVYSQIAQPKKVTLTKHTKNMGKFSSVTVSTMEDEEEELEAKEIADSYAANAKVIEKQMLRKGMSKRKLIEQAELEAKKMRPKGTLIDK
;
A
#
# COMPACT_ATOMS: atom_id res chain seq x y z
N MET A 1 -9.95 4.76 -9.58
CA MET A 1 -10.16 5.40 -10.89
C MET A 1 -9.50 6.78 -11.01
N GLU A 2 -9.54 7.62 -9.97
CA GLU A 2 -9.03 9.00 -10.01
C GLU A 2 -7.52 9.15 -10.27
N LYS A 3 -6.74 8.10 -10.01
CA LYS A 3 -5.29 8.07 -10.26
C LYS A 3 -4.92 7.70 -11.71
N LEU A 4 -5.88 7.25 -12.52
CA LEU A 4 -5.60 6.83 -13.89
C LEU A 4 -5.36 8.04 -14.80
N PRO A 5 -4.47 7.92 -15.80
CA PRO A 5 -4.22 8.99 -16.74
C PRO A 5 -5.50 9.37 -17.49
N LEU A 6 -5.66 10.67 -17.72
CA LEU A 6 -6.77 11.25 -18.48
C LEU A 6 -6.34 11.48 -19.93
N ARG A 7 -7.23 11.15 -20.86
CA ARG A 7 -7.05 11.49 -22.27
C ARG A 7 -7.44 12.96 -22.48
N PRO A 8 -6.57 13.81 -23.05
CA PRO A 8 -6.83 15.24 -23.19
C PRO A 8 -7.97 15.57 -24.17
N ARG A 9 -8.36 14.63 -25.03
CA ARG A 9 -9.35 14.87 -26.09
C ARG A 9 -10.80 14.81 -25.61
N ASP A 10 -11.10 13.90 -24.69
CA ASP A 10 -12.47 13.58 -24.26
C ASP A 10 -12.58 13.36 -22.75
N GLY A 11 -11.51 13.58 -22.00
CA GLY A 11 -11.50 13.37 -20.54
C GLY A 11 -11.64 11.91 -20.13
N SER A 12 -11.57 10.96 -21.07
CA SER A 12 -11.69 9.55 -20.75
C SER A 12 -10.50 9.06 -19.92
N ARG A 13 -10.76 8.17 -18.97
CA ARG A 13 -9.72 7.53 -18.14
C ARG A 13 -9.10 6.39 -18.94
N VAL A 14 -7.77 6.38 -19.03
CA VAL A 14 -7.02 5.40 -19.80
C VAL A 14 -6.64 4.23 -18.89
N ILE A 15 -7.08 3.03 -19.26
CA ILE A 15 -6.77 1.77 -18.60
C ILE A 15 -5.89 0.96 -19.54
N ASP A 16 -4.70 0.61 -19.08
CA ASP A 16 -3.76 -0.22 -19.82
C ASP A 16 -3.66 -1.59 -19.15
N SER A 17 -4.01 -2.66 -19.88
CA SER A 17 -3.96 -4.03 -19.38
C SER A 17 -2.55 -4.52 -19.04
N SER A 18 -1.50 -3.87 -19.53
CA SER A 18 -0.11 -4.21 -19.16
C SER A 18 0.32 -3.61 -17.82
N LYS A 19 -0.30 -2.49 -17.42
CA LYS A 19 0.06 -1.73 -16.21
C LYS A 19 -0.95 -1.89 -15.07
N HIS A 20 -2.20 -2.21 -15.41
CA HIS A 20 -3.30 -2.27 -14.48
C HIS A 20 -4.01 -3.61 -14.60
N ALA A 21 -4.17 -4.29 -13.47
CA ALA A 21 -5.07 -5.44 -13.39
C ALA A 21 -6.52 -4.92 -13.28
N TYR A 22 -7.37 -5.30 -14.24
CA TYR A 22 -8.78 -4.96 -14.21
C TYR A 22 -9.62 -6.08 -14.84
N LYS A 23 -10.88 -6.17 -14.42
CA LYS A 23 -11.89 -7.05 -15.03
C LYS A 23 -13.08 -6.20 -15.44
N LEU A 24 -13.45 -6.31 -16.71
CA LEU A 24 -14.53 -5.53 -17.28
C LEU A 24 -15.69 -6.46 -17.68
N THR A 25 -16.88 -6.20 -17.15
CA THR A 25 -18.10 -6.96 -17.46
C THR A 25 -18.99 -6.14 -18.37
N CYS A 26 -18.71 -6.15 -19.67
CA CYS A 26 -19.43 -5.40 -20.69
C CYS A 26 -19.84 -6.29 -21.85
N ASP A 27 -20.82 -5.82 -22.62
CA ASP A 27 -21.13 -6.38 -23.93
C ASP A 27 -20.67 -5.43 -25.03
N PRO A 28 -20.19 -5.95 -26.17
CA PRO A 28 -19.85 -5.12 -27.31
C PRO A 28 -21.11 -4.44 -27.84
N ASP A 29 -20.95 -3.18 -28.22
CA ASP A 29 -22.00 -2.37 -28.82
C ASP A 29 -21.60 -1.96 -30.24
N GLU A 30 -22.08 -0.81 -30.72
CA GLU A 30 -21.82 -0.35 -32.08
C GLU A 30 -20.38 0.14 -32.28
N ILE A 31 -19.94 0.06 -33.54
CA ILE A 31 -18.68 0.62 -33.99
C ILE A 31 -18.97 1.99 -34.58
N VAL A 32 -18.45 3.04 -33.95
CA VAL A 32 -18.70 4.43 -34.36
C VAL A 32 -17.43 5.04 -34.92
N TYR A 33 -17.58 5.81 -36.00
CA TYR A 33 -16.51 6.61 -36.59
C TYR A 33 -16.76 8.08 -36.25
N LEU A 34 -15.85 8.68 -35.47
CA LEU A 34 -15.93 10.08 -35.09
C LEU A 34 -14.98 10.90 -35.96
N GLN A 35 -15.51 11.90 -36.65
CA GLN A 35 -14.70 12.89 -37.32
C GLN A 35 -14.14 13.87 -36.29
N ARG A 36 -12.82 13.94 -36.18
CA ARG A 36 -12.10 14.87 -35.30
C ARG A 36 -11.22 15.81 -36.14
N PRO A 37 -10.72 16.91 -35.55
CA PRO A 37 -9.80 17.82 -36.26
C PRO A 37 -8.56 17.10 -36.82
N ASN A 38 -8.10 16.06 -36.13
CA ASN A 38 -6.89 15.31 -36.49
C ASN A 38 -7.20 14.02 -37.30
N GLY A 39 -8.40 13.92 -37.91
CA GLY A 39 -8.81 12.78 -38.73
C GLY A 39 -9.97 11.97 -38.13
N ILE A 40 -10.23 10.79 -38.72
CA ILE A 40 -11.34 9.91 -38.33
C ILE A 40 -10.88 8.93 -37.26
N GLU A 41 -11.59 8.90 -36.13
CA GLU A 41 -11.34 7.99 -35.03
C GLU A 41 -12.38 6.87 -35.01
N LYS A 42 -11.92 5.62 -35.15
CA LYS A 42 -12.75 4.44 -34.96
C LYS A 42 -12.86 4.11 -33.48
N GLN A 43 -14.09 3.89 -33.00
CA GLN A 43 -14.40 3.50 -31.63
C GLN A 43 -15.24 2.24 -31.61
N TYR A 44 -14.75 1.22 -30.94
CA TYR A 44 -15.51 0.02 -30.58
C TYR A 44 -16.13 0.28 -29.21
N ARG A 45 -17.42 0.57 -29.18
CA ARG A 45 -18.11 0.92 -27.93
C ARG A 45 -18.48 -0.34 -27.15
N GLN A 46 -18.48 -0.20 -25.83
CA GLN A 46 -18.81 -1.26 -24.89
C GLN A 46 -19.91 -0.75 -23.95
N LYS A 47 -20.97 -1.54 -23.78
CA LYS A 47 -22.13 -1.19 -22.97
C LYS A 47 -22.26 -2.05 -21.72
N CYS A 48 -22.93 -1.50 -20.72
CA CYS A 48 -23.30 -2.22 -19.51
C CYS A 48 -24.34 -3.29 -19.83
N LYS A 49 -24.10 -4.53 -19.40
CA LYS A 49 -25.02 -5.66 -19.64
C LYS A 49 -26.40 -5.48 -19.00
N ARG A 50 -26.50 -4.66 -17.93
CA ARG A 50 -27.73 -4.49 -17.15
C ARG A 50 -28.62 -3.36 -17.65
N CYS A 51 -28.03 -2.19 -17.90
CA CYS A 51 -28.78 -0.98 -18.25
C CYS A 51 -28.49 -0.46 -19.66
N GLY A 52 -27.59 -1.10 -20.41
CA GLY A 52 -27.22 -0.66 -21.77
C GLY A 52 -26.40 0.62 -21.84
N LEU A 53 -26.00 1.20 -20.69
CA LEU A 53 -25.20 2.43 -20.66
C LEU A 53 -23.85 2.24 -21.34
N TRP A 54 -23.45 3.19 -22.19
CA TRP A 54 -22.12 3.23 -22.79
C TRP A 54 -21.08 3.57 -21.72
N ILE A 55 -20.13 2.67 -21.48
CA ILE A 55 -19.22 2.75 -20.32
C ILE A 55 -17.74 2.84 -20.71
N ALA A 56 -17.36 2.18 -21.79
CA ALA A 56 -15.99 2.20 -22.26
C ALA A 56 -15.94 2.03 -23.78
N TYR A 57 -14.77 2.29 -24.34
CA TYR A 57 -14.51 1.98 -25.73
C TYR A 57 -13.01 1.70 -25.94
N HIS A 58 -12.69 1.22 -27.13
CA HIS A 58 -11.32 1.08 -27.58
C HIS A 58 -11.17 1.39 -29.08
N HIS A 59 -9.94 1.60 -29.56
CA HIS A 59 -9.68 1.97 -30.95
C HIS A 59 -9.45 0.78 -31.89
N GLN A 60 -9.06 -0.38 -31.35
CA GLN A 60 -8.73 -1.58 -32.12
C GLN A 60 -9.44 -2.78 -31.52
N GLY A 61 -9.96 -3.72 -32.32
CA GLY A 61 -10.84 -4.80 -31.85
C GLY A 61 -10.33 -5.58 -30.61
N ARG A 62 -9.02 -5.89 -30.55
CA ARG A 62 -8.35 -6.48 -29.37
C ARG A 62 -7.22 -5.59 -28.88
N SER A 63 -7.55 -4.42 -28.36
CA SER A 63 -6.56 -3.50 -27.80
C SER A 63 -6.25 -3.80 -26.35
N THR A 64 -4.98 -3.66 -25.98
CA THR A 64 -4.50 -3.66 -24.59
C THR A 64 -4.97 -2.43 -23.81
N VAL A 65 -5.23 -1.33 -24.52
CA VAL A 65 -5.65 -0.06 -23.94
C VAL A 65 -7.15 0.13 -24.08
N MET A 66 -7.80 0.47 -22.99
CA MET A 66 -9.21 0.77 -22.90
C MET A 66 -9.45 2.18 -22.37
N PHE A 67 -10.48 2.82 -22.88
CA PHE A 67 -10.88 4.17 -22.50
C PHE A 67 -12.22 4.08 -21.77
N ALA A 68 -12.21 4.36 -20.46
CA ALA A 68 -13.42 4.46 -19.66
C ALA A 68 -13.96 5.89 -19.75
N ILE A 69 -15.25 6.00 -20.02
CA ILE A 69 -15.92 7.29 -20.24
C ILE A 69 -16.11 7.99 -18.90
N ASP A 70 -15.95 9.30 -18.91
CA ASP A 70 -16.17 10.11 -17.72
C ASP A 70 -17.64 10.07 -17.30
N GLY A 71 -17.89 9.96 -15.99
CA GLY A 71 -19.24 9.86 -15.43
C GLY A 71 -19.98 8.53 -15.67
N ALA A 72 -19.44 7.60 -16.46
CA ALA A 72 -20.12 6.34 -16.77
C ALA A 72 -20.01 5.28 -15.66
N LEU A 73 -19.12 5.50 -14.68
CA LEU A 73 -18.86 4.59 -13.58
C LEU A 73 -19.19 5.28 -12.26
N LYS A 74 -19.99 4.60 -11.43
CA LYS A 74 -20.22 4.98 -10.05
C LYS A 74 -19.42 4.07 -9.14
N THR A 75 -18.75 4.67 -8.16
CA THR A 75 -18.16 3.88 -7.06
C THR A 75 -19.29 3.44 -6.15
N ASP A 76 -19.69 2.18 -6.25
CA ASP A 76 -20.49 1.56 -5.20
C ASP A 76 -19.60 1.54 -3.95
N GLY A 77 -19.98 2.26 -2.88
CA GLY A 77 -19.20 2.41 -1.65
C GLY A 77 -18.90 1.09 -0.90
N VAL A 78 -19.32 -0.04 -1.45
CA VAL A 78 -18.95 -1.38 -1.01
C VAL A 78 -17.55 -1.67 -1.54
N LYS A 79 -16.54 -1.44 -0.69
CA LYS A 79 -15.16 -1.88 -0.91
C LYS A 79 -15.14 -3.39 -1.08
N LYS A 80 -15.24 -3.88 -2.31
CA LYS A 80 -14.99 -5.28 -2.68
C LYS A 80 -13.49 -5.54 -2.80
N ASP A 81 -12.71 -5.10 -1.82
CA ASP A 81 -11.34 -5.56 -1.72
C ASP A 81 -11.41 -7.04 -1.39
N VAL A 82 -10.92 -7.88 -2.29
CA VAL A 82 -10.82 -9.33 -2.07
C VAL A 82 -10.03 -9.61 -0.79
N TYR A 83 -9.07 -8.73 -0.45
CA TYR A 83 -8.28 -8.79 0.77
C TYR A 83 -9.07 -8.49 2.06
N SER A 84 -10.12 -7.67 2.03
CA SER A 84 -10.93 -7.39 3.22
C SER A 84 -11.97 -8.49 3.50
N GLN A 85 -12.20 -9.39 2.54
CA GLN A 85 -13.07 -10.56 2.69
C GLN A 85 -12.35 -11.78 3.25
N ILE A 86 -11.02 -11.75 3.33
CA ILE A 86 -10.24 -12.74 4.08
C ILE A 86 -10.46 -12.39 5.55
N ALA A 87 -11.55 -12.90 6.10
CA ALA A 87 -11.80 -12.81 7.53
C ALA A 87 -10.58 -13.39 8.26
N GLN A 88 -10.05 -12.63 9.21
CA GLN A 88 -9.05 -13.12 10.18
C GLN A 88 -9.49 -14.52 10.65
N PRO A 89 -8.63 -15.55 10.56
CA PRO A 89 -9.02 -16.91 10.89
C PRO A 89 -9.56 -16.94 12.32
N LYS A 90 -10.79 -17.44 12.50
CA LYS A 90 -11.38 -17.57 13.84
C LYS A 90 -10.50 -18.51 14.67
N LYS A 91 -9.90 -18.00 15.74
CA LYS A 91 -9.11 -18.76 16.72
C LYS A 91 -9.95 -19.90 17.31
N VAL A 92 -9.65 -21.13 16.93
CA VAL A 92 -10.30 -22.34 17.47
C VAL A 92 -9.41 -22.89 18.58
N THR A 93 -9.87 -22.80 19.82
CA THR A 93 -9.19 -23.42 20.97
C THR A 93 -9.72 -24.83 21.18
N LEU A 94 -8.84 -25.83 21.13
CA LEU A 94 -9.17 -27.24 21.37
C LEU A 94 -8.74 -27.64 22.78
N THR A 95 -9.71 -27.89 23.66
CA THR A 95 -9.49 -28.47 24.99
C THR A 95 -9.64 -29.98 24.93
N LYS A 96 -8.51 -30.72 25.00
CA LYS A 96 -8.53 -32.18 25.04
C LYS A 96 -8.41 -32.64 26.50
N HIS A 97 -9.48 -33.22 27.04
CA HIS A 97 -9.43 -33.89 28.33
C HIS A 97 -8.83 -35.29 28.15
N THR A 98 -7.75 -35.59 28.87
CA THR A 98 -7.19 -36.94 28.92
C THR A 98 -7.36 -37.51 30.33
N LYS A 99 -7.76 -38.77 30.44
CA LYS A 99 -7.84 -39.50 31.70
C LYS A 99 -6.86 -40.66 31.62
N ASN A 100 -5.84 -40.65 32.47
CA ASN A 100 -5.04 -41.83 32.73
C ASN A 100 -5.18 -42.18 34.22
N MET A 101 -5.66 -43.40 34.50
CA MET A 101 -5.80 -44.01 35.83
C MET A 101 -6.30 -43.05 36.94
N GLY A 102 -7.47 -42.43 36.72
CA GLY A 102 -8.19 -41.70 37.78
C GLY A 102 -7.69 -40.29 38.10
N LYS A 103 -6.61 -39.80 37.47
CA LYS A 103 -6.18 -38.41 37.58
C LYS A 103 -6.57 -37.65 36.32
N PHE A 104 -7.46 -36.67 36.47
CA PHE A 104 -7.91 -35.83 35.37
C PHE A 104 -6.92 -34.69 35.18
N SER A 105 -6.24 -34.64 34.04
CA SER A 105 -5.50 -33.45 33.60
C SER A 105 -6.19 -32.88 32.36
N SER A 106 -6.54 -31.60 32.43
CA SER A 106 -6.96 -30.84 31.25
C SER A 106 -5.72 -30.20 30.63
N VAL A 107 -5.44 -30.52 29.37
CA VAL A 107 -4.38 -29.87 28.59
C VAL A 107 -5.07 -29.02 27.53
N THR A 108 -4.97 -27.70 27.70
CA THR A 108 -5.42 -26.70 26.72
C THR A 108 -4.33 -26.51 25.69
N VAL A 109 -4.55 -26.95 24.44
CA VAL A 109 -3.63 -26.67 23.33
C VAL A 109 -4.24 -25.50 22.55
N SER A 110 -3.72 -24.30 22.78
CA SER A 110 -3.97 -23.12 21.95
C SER A 110 -2.89 -23.08 20.86
N THR A 111 -3.24 -22.69 19.64
CA THR A 111 -2.24 -22.36 18.62
C THR A 111 -1.38 -21.19 19.13
N MET A 112 -0.06 -21.41 19.16
CA MET A 112 0.97 -20.56 19.78
C MET A 112 1.36 -19.33 18.93
N GLU A 113 0.52 -18.87 17.99
CA GLU A 113 0.91 -17.77 17.09
C GLU A 113 1.15 -16.44 17.82
N ASP A 114 0.36 -16.11 18.86
CA ASP A 114 0.59 -14.89 19.65
C ASP A 114 1.85 -14.99 20.54
N GLU A 115 2.20 -16.19 21.02
CA GLU A 115 3.45 -16.42 21.79
C GLU A 115 4.67 -16.43 20.87
N GLU A 116 4.54 -16.94 19.65
CA GLU A 116 5.62 -17.00 18.66
C GLU A 116 5.96 -15.60 18.13
N GLU A 117 4.96 -14.76 17.80
CA GLU A 117 5.21 -13.37 17.40
C GLU A 117 5.74 -12.51 18.57
N GLU A 118 5.28 -12.76 19.81
CA GLU A 118 5.82 -12.08 21.00
C GLU A 118 7.26 -12.53 21.30
N LEU A 119 7.58 -13.82 21.10
CA LEU A 119 8.93 -14.35 21.26
C LEU A 119 9.87 -13.82 20.16
N GLU A 120 9.41 -13.77 18.91
CA GLU A 120 10.16 -13.20 17.79
C GLU A 120 10.41 -11.70 18.01
N ALA A 121 9.40 -10.94 18.43
CA ALA A 121 9.57 -9.51 18.74
C ALA A 121 10.59 -9.30 19.87
N LYS A 122 10.58 -10.16 20.87
CA LYS A 122 11.53 -10.13 21.98
C LYS A 122 12.94 -10.50 21.55
N GLU A 123 13.11 -11.53 20.73
CA GLU A 123 14.40 -11.93 20.17
C GLU A 123 14.98 -10.84 19.25
N ILE A 124 14.14 -10.21 18.45
CA ILE A 124 14.51 -9.07 17.61
C ILE A 124 14.97 -7.91 18.48
N ALA A 125 14.22 -7.55 19.53
CA ALA A 125 14.57 -6.46 20.44
C ALA A 125 15.92 -6.71 21.16
N ASP A 126 16.15 -7.92 21.64
CA ASP A 126 17.41 -8.31 22.30
C ASP A 126 18.60 -8.27 21.32
N SER A 127 18.39 -8.68 20.07
CA SER A 127 19.39 -8.60 19.00
C SER A 127 19.74 -7.14 18.66
N TYR A 128 18.75 -6.26 18.54
CA TYR A 128 18.99 -4.82 18.34
C TYR A 128 19.72 -4.18 19.53
N ALA A 129 19.37 -4.54 20.76
CA ALA A 129 20.01 -4.05 21.97
C ALA A 129 21.48 -4.50 22.08
N ALA A 130 21.77 -5.75 21.71
CA ALA A 130 23.13 -6.28 21.66
C ALA A 130 23.98 -5.55 20.60
N ASN A 131 23.43 -5.35 19.40
CA ASN A 131 24.10 -4.63 18.31
C ASN A 131 24.38 -3.17 18.70
N ALA A 132 23.45 -2.49 19.38
CA ALA A 132 23.64 -1.13 19.86
C ALA A 132 24.82 -1.02 20.85
N LYS A 133 24.91 -1.94 21.83
CA LYS A 133 26.02 -2.00 22.79
C LYS A 133 27.37 -2.24 22.11
N VAL A 134 27.41 -3.09 21.09
CA VAL A 134 28.63 -3.36 20.32
C VAL A 134 29.07 -2.12 19.55
N ILE A 135 28.14 -1.40 18.92
CA ILE A 135 28.41 -0.15 18.20
C ILE A 135 28.91 0.93 19.17
N GLU A 136 28.29 1.08 20.33
CA GLU A 136 28.72 2.04 21.35
C GLU A 136 30.15 1.77 21.83
N LYS A 137 30.48 0.50 22.10
CA LYS A 137 31.84 0.10 22.51
C LYS A 137 32.86 0.35 21.40
N GLN A 138 32.50 0.13 20.14
CA GLN A 138 33.32 0.49 18.97
C GLN A 138 33.50 2.01 18.84
N MET A 139 32.46 2.81 19.10
CA MET A 139 32.53 4.28 19.06
C MET A 139 33.43 4.83 20.16
N LEU A 140 33.38 4.26 21.37
CA LEU A 140 34.26 4.60 22.47
C LEU A 140 35.72 4.21 22.18
N ARG A 141 35.95 3.00 21.66
CA ARG A 141 37.29 2.52 21.27
C ARG A 141 37.91 3.33 20.13
N LYS A 142 37.10 3.76 19.16
CA LYS A 142 37.54 4.65 18.06
C LYS A 142 37.60 6.13 18.46
N GLY A 143 37.33 6.47 19.73
CA GLY A 143 37.39 7.84 20.25
C GLY A 143 36.33 8.80 19.70
N MET A 144 35.32 8.28 19.00
CA MET A 144 34.30 9.08 18.31
C MET A 144 33.29 9.72 19.28
N SER A 145 33.10 9.16 20.49
CA SER A 145 32.24 9.78 21.50
C SER A 145 32.77 11.12 22.00
N LYS A 146 34.11 11.31 22.05
CA LYS A 146 34.71 12.61 22.38
C LYS A 146 34.47 13.63 21.29
N ARG A 147 34.55 13.23 20.00
CA ARG A 147 34.25 14.12 18.87
C ARG A 147 32.79 14.57 18.86
N LYS A 148 31.84 13.67 19.12
CA LYS A 148 30.41 14.05 19.21
C LYS A 148 30.08 14.98 20.39
N LEU A 149 30.68 14.75 21.56
CA LEU A 149 30.50 15.64 22.73
C LEU A 149 31.10 17.03 22.49
N ILE A 150 32.27 17.10 21.84
CA ILE A 150 32.90 18.38 21.47
C ILE A 150 32.08 19.09 20.39
N GLU A 151 31.58 18.36 19.40
CA GLU A 151 30.76 18.92 18.31
C GLU A 151 29.40 19.42 18.81
N GLN A 152 28.75 18.70 19.73
CA GLN A 152 27.54 19.18 20.41
C GLN A 152 27.82 20.42 21.27
N ALA A 153 28.91 20.43 22.04
CA ALA A 153 29.30 21.59 22.84
C ALA A 153 29.66 22.80 21.97
N GLU A 154 30.32 22.61 20.81
CA GLU A 154 30.60 23.69 19.85
C GLU A 154 29.34 24.23 19.18
N LEU A 155 28.36 23.37 18.87
CA LEU A 155 27.08 23.78 18.30
C LEU A 155 26.23 24.57 19.32
N GLU A 156 26.25 24.18 20.59
CA GLU A 156 25.59 24.92 21.66
C GLU A 156 26.31 26.25 21.96
N ALA A 157 27.65 26.27 21.99
CA ALA A 157 28.43 27.49 22.15
C ALA A 157 28.23 28.49 20.99
N LYS A 158 28.07 28.01 19.75
CA LYS A 158 27.72 28.85 18.59
C LYS A 158 26.30 29.43 18.67
N LYS A 159 25.36 28.74 19.32
CA LYS A 159 24.00 29.24 19.56
C LYS A 159 23.94 30.30 20.67
N MET A 160 24.84 30.23 21.66
CA MET A 160 24.89 31.20 22.78
C MET A 160 25.65 32.50 22.47
N ARG A 161 26.34 32.62 21.32
CA ARG A 161 26.98 33.88 20.91
C ARG A 161 25.91 34.87 20.42
N PRO A 162 25.65 36.00 21.13
CA PRO A 162 24.71 37.00 20.66
C PRO A 162 25.23 37.61 19.35
N LYS A 163 24.44 37.50 18.27
CA LYS A 163 24.73 38.18 17.00
C LYS A 163 24.59 39.69 17.23
N GLY A 164 25.72 40.39 17.35
CA GLY A 164 25.74 41.84 17.43
C GLY A 164 25.10 42.46 16.20
N THR A 165 24.19 43.40 16.43
CA THR A 165 23.61 44.24 15.37
C THR A 165 24.60 45.35 15.02
N LEU A 166 24.95 45.43 13.73
CA LEU A 166 25.71 46.51 13.12
C LEU A 166 24.88 47.81 13.21
N ILE A 167 25.37 48.81 13.95
CA ILE A 167 24.83 50.17 13.91
C ILE A 167 25.50 50.88 12.74
N ASP A 168 24.72 51.19 11.70
CA ASP A 168 25.11 52.11 10.63
C ASP A 168 24.53 53.50 10.92
N LYS A 169 25.44 54.48 10.99
CA LYS A 169 25.30 55.95 10.99
C LYS A 169 24.62 56.65 12.18
#